data_AF-A0A7V6XN20-F1
#
_entry.id   AF-A0A7V6XN20-F1
#
_cell.length_a   1.000
_cell.length_b   1.000
_cell.length_c   1.000
_cell.angle_alpha   90.00
_cell.angle_beta   90.00
_cell.angle_gamma   90.00
#
_symmetry.space_group_name_H-M   'P 1'
#
loop_
_entity.id
_entity.type
_entity.pdbx_description
1 polymer ?
#
loop_
_entity_poly.entity_id
_entity_poly.type
_entity_poly.pdbx_seq_one_letter_code
_entity_poly.pdbx_strand_id
1 'polypeptide(L)'
;MKNYVQSVYMYFQFDRKTMGFLFFVPLLMFVLSLIMILFIDRGEEGLYNHIIVIQGIFIPFSCWCLMYRLSEMYEEGAQETLAPYYSKRFILDFIRYFIMNLIGVFLLVAVFVLSYGADELTMLNIVHFIILVLFYMFFGTTLMVLIKNIEMSLTIILIYTVLEVVTLGTFMPWPHIFLFERPIWEPFLMTKFILLMITVFVLMVVTFVYIRRADRKPQ
;
A
#
# COMPACT_ATOMS: atom_id res chain seq x y z
N MET A 1 -11.37 25.40 -8.86
CA MET A 1 -10.83 24.70 -7.66
C MET A 1 -11.91 24.27 -6.67
N LYS A 2 -12.83 25.14 -6.23
CA LYS A 2 -13.88 24.80 -5.24
C LYS A 2 -14.69 23.54 -5.59
N ASN A 3 -15.16 23.43 -6.83
CA ASN A 3 -15.96 22.27 -7.28
C ASN A 3 -15.17 20.95 -7.30
N TYR A 4 -13.86 21.00 -7.57
CA TYR A 4 -13.00 19.81 -7.59
C TYR A 4 -12.76 19.28 -6.18
N VAL A 5 -12.42 20.16 -5.23
CA VAL A 5 -12.22 19.80 -3.82
C VAL A 5 -13.51 19.25 -3.22
N GLN A 6 -14.65 19.86 -3.53
CA GLN A 6 -15.96 19.36 -3.10
C GLN A 6 -16.26 17.97 -3.67
N SER A 7 -15.90 17.71 -4.93
CA SER A 7 -16.05 16.38 -5.52
C SER A 7 -15.18 15.33 -4.82
N VAL A 8 -13.92 15.64 -4.53
CA VAL A 8 -13.01 14.73 -3.80
C VAL A 8 -13.55 14.43 -2.39
N TYR A 9 -14.03 15.44 -1.69
CA TYR A 9 -14.66 15.28 -0.37
C TYR A 9 -15.90 14.38 -0.43
N MET A 10 -16.76 14.57 -1.43
CA MET A 10 -17.94 13.73 -1.60
C MET A 10 -17.58 12.27 -1.86
N TYR A 11 -16.50 12.00 -2.60
CA TYR A 11 -16.03 10.62 -2.79
C TYR A 11 -15.55 10.00 -1.49
N PHE A 12 -14.76 10.71 -0.67
CA PHE A 12 -14.37 10.19 0.63
C PHE A 12 -15.56 9.95 1.57
N GLN A 13 -16.56 10.84 1.52
CA GLN A 13 -17.79 10.64 2.29
C GLN A 13 -18.59 9.43 1.81
N PHE A 14 -18.57 9.16 0.51
CA PHE A 14 -19.17 7.95 -0.06
C PHE A 14 -18.42 6.71 0.42
N ASP A 15 -17.09 6.64 0.24
CA ASP A 15 -16.28 5.49 0.65
C ASP A 15 -16.39 5.22 2.17
N ARG A 16 -16.45 6.28 2.99
CA ARG A 16 -16.67 6.16 4.44
C ARG A 16 -18.04 5.58 4.77
N LYS A 17 -19.07 5.95 4.01
CA LYS A 17 -20.43 5.43 4.22
C LYS A 17 -20.55 3.97 3.82
N THR A 18 -19.86 3.54 2.77
CA THR A 18 -19.91 2.14 2.30
C THR A 18 -19.07 1.23 3.19
N MET A 19 -17.83 1.62 3.51
CA MET A 19 -16.92 0.81 4.33
C MET A 19 -17.21 0.87 5.83
N GLY A 20 -17.97 1.86 6.30
CA GLY A 20 -18.28 2.06 7.71
C GLY A 20 -17.02 2.23 8.57
N PHE A 21 -16.90 1.44 9.64
CA PHE A 21 -15.72 1.49 10.53
C PHE A 21 -14.43 1.02 9.86
N LEU A 22 -14.52 0.13 8.85
CA LEU A 22 -13.36 -0.42 8.16
C LEU A 22 -12.59 0.65 7.37
N PHE A 23 -13.24 1.78 7.06
CA PHE A 23 -12.58 2.94 6.43
C PHE A 23 -11.39 3.47 7.24
N PHE A 24 -11.43 3.35 8.57
CA PHE A 24 -10.43 3.93 9.46
C PHE A 24 -9.24 3.01 9.74
N VAL A 25 -9.20 1.79 9.20
CA VAL A 25 -8.12 0.83 9.47
C VAL A 25 -6.73 1.36 9.05
N PRO A 26 -6.53 1.97 7.86
CA PRO A 26 -5.23 2.55 7.52
C PRO A 26 -4.80 3.67 8.47
N LEU A 27 -5.75 4.45 8.97
CA LEU A 27 -5.49 5.49 9.97
C LEU A 27 -5.08 4.88 11.31
N LEU A 28 -5.73 3.78 11.72
CA LEU A 28 -5.36 3.04 12.92
C LEU A 28 -3.94 2.47 12.82
N MET A 29 -3.57 1.92 11.66
CA MET A 29 -2.22 1.41 11.43
C MET A 29 -1.18 2.54 11.40
N PHE A 30 -1.52 3.71 10.86
CA PHE A 30 -0.69 4.91 10.97
C PHE A 30 -0.44 5.30 12.43
N VAL A 31 -1.49 5.38 13.25
CA VAL A 31 -1.38 5.72 14.68
C VAL A 31 -0.55 4.66 15.42
N LEU A 32 -0.75 3.39 15.13
CA LEU A 32 0.04 2.29 15.70
C LEU A 32 1.53 2.43 15.35
N SER A 33 1.86 2.66 14.08
CA SER A 33 3.25 2.91 13.65
C SER A 33 3.84 4.14 14.33
N LEU A 34 3.06 5.21 14.49
CA LEU A 34 3.51 6.42 15.18
C LEU A 34 3.82 6.16 16.66
N ILE A 35 2.96 5.43 17.38
CA ILE A 35 3.20 5.03 18.77
C ILE A 35 4.47 4.17 18.86
N MET A 36 4.62 3.20 17.96
CA MET A 36 5.82 2.34 17.95
C MET A 36 7.11 3.12 17.69
N ILE A 37 7.08 4.11 16.79
CA ILE A 37 8.22 4.98 16.52
C ILE A 37 8.56 5.86 17.72
N LEU A 38 7.56 6.32 18.50
CA LEU A 38 7.79 7.24 19.62
C LEU A 38 8.18 6.55 20.94
N PHE A 39 7.68 5.33 21.18
CA PHE A 39 7.74 4.70 22.51
C PHE A 39 8.58 3.42 22.58
N ILE A 40 8.96 2.81 21.44
CA ILE A 40 9.85 1.63 21.46
C ILE A 40 11.29 2.12 21.53
N ASP A 41 12.05 1.62 22.51
CA ASP A 41 13.43 2.06 22.78
C ASP A 41 14.43 1.55 21.71
N ARG A 42 15.48 2.35 21.49
CA ARG A 42 16.65 2.04 20.66
C ARG A 42 17.48 0.97 21.39
N GLY A 43 17.15 -0.30 21.22
CA GLY A 43 18.15 -1.36 21.48
C GLY A 43 19.42 -1.13 20.65
N GLU A 44 20.53 -1.81 20.95
CA GLU A 44 21.82 -1.61 20.26
C GLU A 44 21.78 -1.91 18.74
N GLU A 45 20.79 -2.66 18.25
CA GLU A 45 20.49 -2.89 16.82
C GLU A 45 19.26 -2.09 16.31
N GLY A 46 18.75 -1.16 17.12
CA GLY A 46 17.34 -0.72 17.14
C GLY A 46 16.86 0.19 16.00
N LEU A 47 17.73 0.66 15.11
CA LEU A 47 17.32 1.63 14.09
C LEU A 47 16.45 1.01 12.99
N TYR A 48 16.84 -0.19 12.55
CA TYR A 48 16.13 -0.89 11.50
C TYR A 48 14.76 -1.38 11.93
N ASN A 49 14.57 -1.59 13.23
CA ASN A 49 13.27 -1.96 13.79
C ASN A 49 12.18 -0.92 13.47
N HIS A 50 12.50 0.37 13.53
CA HIS A 50 11.54 1.43 13.22
C HIS A 50 11.28 1.58 11.70
N ILE A 51 12.28 1.34 10.85
CA ILE A 51 12.09 1.29 9.40
C ILE A 51 11.21 0.08 9.04
N ILE A 52 11.39 -1.06 9.71
CA ILE A 52 10.54 -2.25 9.58
C ILE A 52 9.11 -1.95 10.05
N VAL A 53 8.91 -1.16 11.10
CA VAL A 53 7.57 -0.71 11.53
C VAL A 53 6.84 0.03 10.40
N ILE A 54 7.50 0.96 9.70
CA ILE A 54 6.87 1.68 8.59
C ILE A 54 6.53 0.69 7.44
N GLN A 55 7.49 -0.15 7.06
CA GLN A 55 7.35 -1.11 5.95
C GLN A 55 6.34 -2.23 6.21
N GLY A 56 6.28 -2.73 7.44
CA GLY A 56 5.52 -3.92 7.83
C GLY A 56 4.18 -3.63 8.48
N ILE A 57 3.97 -2.45 9.07
CA ILE A 57 2.71 -2.13 9.77
C ILE A 57 1.89 -1.11 8.97
N PHE A 58 2.49 -0.03 8.47
CA PHE A 58 1.72 1.00 7.78
C PHE A 58 1.55 0.72 6.28
N ILE A 59 2.66 0.54 5.56
CA ILE A 59 2.67 0.46 4.10
C ILE A 59 1.78 -0.68 3.52
N PRO A 60 1.69 -1.88 4.10
CA PRO A 60 0.85 -2.95 3.56
C PRO A 60 -0.64 -2.58 3.50
N PHE A 61 -1.09 -1.73 4.42
CA PHE A 61 -2.47 -1.25 4.49
C PHE A 61 -2.76 -0.10 3.51
N SER A 62 -1.78 0.34 2.71
CA SER A 62 -1.99 1.34 1.66
C SER A 62 -2.98 0.89 0.58
N CYS A 63 -3.13 -0.42 0.39
CA CYS A 63 -4.07 -1.02 -0.56
C CYS A 63 -5.51 -1.07 -0.06
N TRP A 64 -5.73 -0.92 1.26
CA TRP A 64 -6.99 -1.25 1.94
C TRP A 64 -8.21 -0.59 1.29
N CYS A 65 -8.22 0.74 1.17
CA CYS A 65 -9.36 1.46 0.64
C CYS A 65 -9.63 1.16 -0.85
N LEU A 66 -8.59 0.86 -1.63
CA LEU A 66 -8.77 0.43 -3.02
C LEU A 66 -9.37 -0.97 -3.10
N MET A 67 -8.97 -1.87 -2.20
CA MET A 67 -9.51 -3.23 -2.17
C MET A 67 -10.99 -3.27 -1.81
N TYR A 68 -11.40 -2.56 -0.76
CA TYR A 68 -12.82 -2.45 -0.38
C TYR A 68 -13.66 -1.79 -1.46
N ARG A 69 -13.08 -0.83 -2.18
CA ARG A 69 -13.76 -0.26 -3.33
C ARG A 69 -13.95 -1.29 -4.46
N LEU A 70 -12.97 -2.14 -4.72
CA LEU A 70 -13.11 -3.19 -5.72
C LEU A 70 -14.00 -4.35 -5.24
N SER A 71 -14.12 -4.60 -3.94
CA SER A 71 -15.01 -5.66 -3.42
C SER A 71 -16.48 -5.34 -3.66
N GLU A 72 -16.91 -4.08 -3.53
CA GLU A 72 -18.25 -3.64 -3.91
C GLU A 72 -18.58 -4.02 -5.37
N MET A 73 -17.58 -3.97 -6.25
CA MET A 73 -17.75 -4.29 -7.67
C MET A 73 -17.69 -5.79 -7.97
N TYR A 74 -16.76 -6.54 -7.35
CA TYR A 74 -16.49 -7.93 -7.72
C TYR A 74 -17.12 -8.99 -6.81
N GLU A 75 -17.32 -8.67 -5.54
CA GLU A 75 -17.79 -9.63 -4.52
C GLU A 75 -19.29 -9.46 -4.25
N GLU A 76 -19.76 -8.21 -4.12
CA GLU A 76 -21.18 -7.91 -3.83
C GLU A 76 -22.10 -8.02 -5.06
N GLY A 77 -21.56 -8.46 -6.21
CA GLY A 77 -22.34 -8.71 -7.43
C GLY A 77 -22.85 -7.45 -8.15
N ALA A 78 -22.50 -6.24 -7.70
CA ALA A 78 -22.90 -4.99 -8.33
C ALA A 78 -22.08 -4.61 -9.58
N GLN A 79 -21.34 -5.58 -10.16
CA GLN A 79 -20.43 -5.37 -11.28
C GLN A 79 -21.13 -4.70 -12.47
N GLU A 80 -22.34 -5.14 -12.85
CA GLU A 80 -23.04 -4.60 -14.01
C GLU A 80 -23.40 -3.12 -13.88
N THR A 81 -23.65 -2.67 -12.64
CA THR A 81 -24.03 -1.28 -12.36
C THR A 81 -22.81 -0.41 -12.09
N LEU A 82 -21.82 -0.93 -11.35
CA LEU A 82 -20.68 -0.15 -10.87
C LEU A 82 -19.47 -0.16 -11.81
N ALA A 83 -19.28 -1.21 -12.65
CA ALA A 83 -18.11 -1.33 -13.51
C ALA A 83 -17.88 -0.11 -14.42
N PRO A 84 -18.90 0.46 -15.09
CA PRO A 84 -18.69 1.62 -15.96
C PRO A 84 -18.25 2.89 -15.20
N TYR A 85 -18.61 3.00 -13.92
CA TYR A 85 -18.25 4.15 -13.09
C TYR A 85 -16.87 3.97 -12.46
N TYR A 86 -16.57 2.77 -11.96
CA TYR A 86 -15.34 2.46 -11.25
C TYR A 86 -14.17 2.31 -12.23
N SER A 87 -14.36 1.66 -13.38
CA SER A 87 -13.32 1.49 -14.39
C SER A 87 -12.82 2.82 -14.95
N LYS A 88 -13.73 3.75 -15.26
CA LYS A 88 -13.42 5.07 -15.82
C LYS A 88 -12.72 5.99 -14.83
N ARG A 89 -13.00 5.81 -13.52
CA ARG A 89 -12.48 6.67 -12.46
C ARG A 89 -11.36 6.06 -11.63
N PHE A 90 -11.03 4.79 -11.88
CA PHE A 90 -9.99 4.06 -11.15
C PHE A 90 -8.68 4.83 -11.01
N ILE A 91 -8.22 5.51 -12.06
CA ILE A 91 -6.99 6.32 -12.01
C ILE A 91 -7.09 7.45 -10.98
N LEU A 92 -8.23 8.14 -10.92
CA LEU A 92 -8.44 9.22 -9.95
C LEU A 92 -8.49 8.68 -8.53
N ASP A 93 -9.14 7.54 -8.33
CA ASP A 93 -9.22 6.89 -7.02
C ASP A 93 -7.87 6.38 -6.55
N PHE A 94 -7.11 5.79 -7.47
CA PHE A 94 -5.73 5.37 -7.25
C PHE A 94 -4.86 6.56 -6.84
N ILE A 95 -4.86 7.65 -7.61
CA ILE A 95 -4.07 8.86 -7.30
C ILE A 95 -4.47 9.44 -5.93
N ARG A 96 -5.77 9.51 -5.64
CA ARG A 96 -6.28 10.03 -4.37
C ARG A 96 -5.74 9.24 -3.18
N TYR A 97 -5.84 7.91 -3.21
CA TYR A 97 -5.33 7.08 -2.13
C TYR A 97 -3.80 7.03 -2.10
N PHE A 98 -3.15 7.11 -3.25
CA PHE A 98 -1.70 7.19 -3.34
C PHE A 98 -1.18 8.45 -2.63
N ILE A 99 -1.75 9.62 -2.91
CA ILE A 99 -1.40 10.87 -2.23
C ILE A 99 -1.65 10.78 -0.72
N MET A 100 -2.78 10.21 -0.30
CA MET A 100 -3.11 10.05 1.12
C MET A 100 -2.07 9.18 1.85
N ASN A 101 -1.72 8.03 1.25
CA ASN A 101 -0.71 7.14 1.81
C ASN A 101 0.69 7.78 1.81
N LEU A 102 1.05 8.53 0.76
CA LEU A 102 2.30 9.28 0.73
C LEU A 102 2.38 10.31 1.85
N ILE A 103 1.30 11.08 2.09
CA ILE A 103 1.26 12.01 3.23
C ILE A 103 1.49 11.25 4.54
N GLY A 104 0.86 10.10 4.73
CA GLY A 104 1.10 9.23 5.89
C GLY A 104 2.56 8.81 6.03
N VAL A 105 3.18 8.31 4.95
CA VAL A 105 4.62 7.94 4.96
C VAL A 105 5.49 9.13 5.30
N PHE A 106 5.28 10.30 4.66
CA PHE A 106 6.08 11.50 4.92
C PHE A 106 5.93 11.99 6.36
N LEU A 107 4.74 11.89 6.96
CA LEU A 107 4.54 12.21 8.37
C LEU A 107 5.28 11.24 9.29
N LEU A 108 5.23 9.93 9.02
CA LEU A 108 6.00 8.93 9.80
C LEU A 108 7.51 9.17 9.67
N VAL A 109 7.99 9.48 8.46
CA VAL A 109 9.40 9.83 8.22
C VAL A 109 9.78 11.12 8.94
N ALA A 110 8.93 12.14 8.94
CA ALA A 110 9.19 13.39 9.65
C ALA A 110 9.29 13.17 11.16
N VAL A 111 8.36 12.40 11.74
CA VAL A 111 8.41 12.00 13.16
C VAL A 111 9.69 11.21 13.45
N PHE A 112 10.04 10.23 12.60
CA PHE A 112 11.26 9.46 12.73
C PHE A 112 12.51 10.35 12.75
N VAL A 113 12.63 11.29 11.80
CA VAL A 113 13.77 12.21 11.72
C VAL A 113 13.83 13.14 12.94
N LEU A 114 12.68 13.60 13.45
CA LEU A 114 12.63 14.42 14.66
C LEU A 114 13.05 13.65 15.92
N SER A 115 12.71 12.37 16.00
CA SER A 115 13.04 11.50 17.13
C SER A 115 14.48 10.98 17.10
N TYR A 116 15.02 10.67 15.91
CA TYR A 116 16.27 9.92 15.76
C TYR A 116 17.38 10.62 14.99
N GLY A 117 17.08 11.75 14.32
CA GLY A 117 18.03 12.49 13.49
C GLY A 117 17.94 12.12 12.00
N ALA A 118 18.42 13.02 11.14
CA ALA A 118 18.32 12.89 9.69
C ALA A 118 19.36 11.91 9.09
N ASP A 119 20.52 11.75 9.74
CA ASP A 119 21.63 10.93 9.23
C ASP A 119 21.31 9.44 9.15
N GLU A 120 20.28 9.04 9.89
CA GLU A 120 19.80 7.67 10.03
C GLU A 120 18.87 7.24 8.89
N LEU A 121 18.27 8.21 8.19
CA LEU A 121 17.35 7.95 7.10
C LEU A 121 17.96 8.40 5.77
N THR A 122 18.36 7.44 4.94
CA THR A 122 18.89 7.75 3.61
C THR A 122 17.76 8.08 2.63
N MET A 123 18.09 8.83 1.58
CA MET A 123 17.17 9.09 0.46
C MET A 123 16.65 7.79 -0.18
N LEU A 124 17.47 6.73 -0.18
CA LEU A 124 17.09 5.41 -0.68
C LEU A 124 15.93 4.80 0.10
N ASN A 125 15.85 4.98 1.42
CA ASN A 125 14.73 4.52 2.23
C ASN A 125 13.42 5.22 1.82
N ILE A 126 13.46 6.53 1.55
CA ILE A 126 12.27 7.29 1.10
C ILE A 126 11.79 6.79 -0.25
N VAL A 127 12.70 6.65 -1.23
CA VAL A 127 12.38 6.12 -2.56
C VAL A 127 11.79 4.72 -2.44
N HIS A 128 12.39 3.88 -1.59
CA HIS A 128 11.91 2.53 -1.33
C HIS A 128 10.48 2.51 -0.78
N PHE A 129 10.15 3.35 0.20
CA PHE A 129 8.80 3.44 0.75
C PHE A 129 7.77 3.83 -0.30
N ILE A 130 8.11 4.78 -1.20
CA ILE A 130 7.21 5.19 -2.30
C ILE A 130 6.93 4.00 -3.22
N ILE A 131 7.96 3.24 -3.57
CA ILE A 131 7.81 2.05 -4.43
C ILE A 131 7.01 0.96 -3.71
N LEU A 132 7.23 0.75 -2.40
CA LEU A 132 6.45 -0.22 -1.62
C LEU A 132 4.98 0.17 -1.53
N VAL A 133 4.65 1.45 -1.37
CA VAL A 133 3.25 1.92 -1.40
C VAL A 133 2.62 1.58 -2.76
N LEU A 134 3.31 1.86 -3.87
CA LEU A 134 2.84 1.47 -5.20
C LEU A 134 2.67 -0.04 -5.33
N PHE A 135 3.65 -0.81 -4.83
CA PHE A 135 3.60 -2.26 -4.84
C PHE A 135 2.37 -2.79 -4.12
N TYR A 136 2.14 -2.42 -2.85
CA TYR A 136 0.99 -2.92 -2.12
C TYR A 136 -0.34 -2.45 -2.72
N MET A 137 -0.43 -1.19 -3.15
CA MET A 137 -1.63 -0.69 -3.82
C MET A 137 -1.97 -1.52 -5.07
N PHE A 138 -1.00 -1.79 -5.94
CA PHE A 138 -1.25 -2.61 -7.14
C PHE A 138 -1.37 -4.11 -6.85
N PHE A 139 -0.66 -4.62 -5.84
CA PHE A 139 -0.75 -6.01 -5.43
C PHE A 139 -2.14 -6.31 -4.88
N GLY A 140 -2.65 -5.46 -3.97
CA GLY A 140 -4.00 -5.59 -3.44
C GLY A 140 -5.07 -5.47 -4.51
N THR A 141 -4.98 -4.50 -5.43
CA THR A 141 -5.95 -4.41 -6.54
C THR A 141 -5.86 -5.61 -7.48
N THR A 142 -4.66 -6.14 -7.74
CA THR A 142 -4.46 -7.34 -8.55
C THR A 142 -5.10 -8.57 -7.91
N LEU A 143 -4.89 -8.78 -6.61
CA LEU A 143 -5.53 -9.87 -5.88
C LEU A 143 -7.05 -9.74 -5.94
N MET A 144 -7.61 -8.53 -5.73
CA MET A 144 -9.05 -8.32 -5.80
C MET A 144 -9.65 -8.64 -7.17
N VAL A 145 -9.02 -8.23 -8.27
CA VAL A 145 -9.56 -8.49 -9.62
C VAL A 145 -9.46 -9.97 -10.02
N LEU A 146 -8.50 -10.72 -9.46
CA LEU A 146 -8.28 -12.13 -9.78
C LEU A 146 -9.08 -13.08 -8.87
N ILE A 147 -9.06 -12.82 -7.56
CA ILE A 147 -9.68 -13.69 -6.55
C ILE A 147 -11.16 -13.33 -6.34
N LYS A 148 -11.50 -12.04 -6.47
CA LYS A 148 -12.87 -11.52 -6.24
C LYS A 148 -13.42 -11.80 -4.84
N ASN A 149 -12.55 -11.89 -3.86
CA ASN A 149 -12.90 -12.04 -2.46
C ASN A 149 -11.92 -11.23 -1.60
N ILE A 150 -12.45 -10.32 -0.78
CA ILE A 150 -11.62 -9.39 0.00
C ILE A 150 -10.90 -10.08 1.15
N GLU A 151 -11.55 -11.02 1.82
CA GLU A 151 -10.98 -11.74 2.97
C GLU A 151 -9.74 -12.53 2.56
N MET A 152 -9.84 -13.31 1.48
CA MET A 152 -8.72 -14.07 0.92
C MET A 152 -7.60 -13.17 0.43
N SER A 153 -7.95 -12.07 -0.25
CA SER A 153 -6.95 -11.12 -0.76
C SER A 153 -6.18 -10.44 0.36
N LEU A 154 -6.88 -9.97 1.41
CA LEU A 154 -6.24 -9.38 2.59
C LEU A 154 -5.41 -10.40 3.36
N THR A 155 -5.89 -11.65 3.46
CA THR A 155 -5.14 -12.74 4.11
C THR A 155 -3.81 -13.00 3.41
N ILE A 156 -3.78 -13.04 2.08
CA ILE A 156 -2.54 -13.20 1.30
C ILE A 156 -1.56 -12.05 1.56
N ILE A 157 -2.06 -10.80 1.58
CA ILE A 157 -1.24 -9.61 1.88
C ILE A 157 -0.64 -9.72 3.28
N LEU A 158 -1.45 -10.06 4.28
CA LEU A 158 -1.00 -10.18 5.66
C LEU A 158 0.00 -11.31 5.84
N ILE A 159 -0.26 -12.49 5.27
CA ILE A 159 0.68 -13.62 5.31
C ILE A 159 2.01 -13.23 4.66
N TYR A 160 1.96 -12.58 3.49
CA TYR A 160 3.15 -12.11 2.80
C TYR A 160 3.97 -11.15 3.67
N THR A 161 3.32 -10.10 4.21
CA THR A 161 3.97 -9.12 5.07
C THR A 161 4.55 -9.75 6.34
N VAL A 162 3.78 -10.56 7.06
CA VAL A 162 4.21 -11.19 8.32
C VAL A 162 5.39 -12.12 8.07
N LEU A 163 5.32 -12.97 7.05
CA LEU A 163 6.43 -13.86 6.72
C LEU A 163 7.69 -13.08 6.33
N GLU A 164 7.56 -12.00 5.56
CA GLU A 164 8.71 -11.16 5.20
C GLU A 164 9.37 -10.56 6.44
N VAL A 165 8.59 -10.01 7.38
CA VAL A 165 9.09 -9.41 8.63
C VAL A 165 9.69 -10.46 9.56
N VAL A 166 8.99 -11.58 9.80
CA VAL A 166 9.43 -12.62 10.75
C VAL A 166 10.68 -13.34 10.25
N THR A 167 10.81 -13.50 8.94
CA THR A 167 11.95 -14.22 8.34
C THR A 167 13.09 -13.30 7.93
N LEU A 168 12.96 -11.99 8.16
CA LEU A 168 13.91 -10.96 7.73
C LEU A 168 14.28 -11.10 6.24
N GLY A 169 13.32 -11.56 5.43
CA GLY A 169 13.53 -11.84 4.01
C GLY A 169 14.60 -12.92 3.75
N THR A 170 14.60 -14.03 4.48
CA THR A 170 15.54 -15.16 4.23
C THR A 170 14.85 -16.47 3.85
N PHE A 171 13.55 -16.59 4.12
CA PHE A 171 12.82 -17.86 3.96
C PHE A 171 12.17 -18.02 2.58
N MET A 172 11.80 -16.92 1.96
CA MET A 172 11.01 -16.92 0.73
C MET A 172 11.90 -17.00 -0.53
N PRO A 173 11.59 -17.85 -1.53
CA PRO A 173 12.36 -17.93 -2.78
C PRO A 173 12.05 -16.80 -3.77
N TRP A 174 11.01 -16.01 -3.50
CA TRP A 174 10.61 -14.84 -4.28
C TRP A 174 11.30 -13.57 -3.77
N PRO A 175 11.36 -12.50 -4.58
CA PRO A 175 12.10 -11.31 -4.22
C PRO A 175 11.67 -10.69 -2.90
N HIS A 176 12.63 -10.60 -1.99
CA HIS A 176 12.47 -9.86 -0.76
C HIS A 176 12.34 -8.38 -1.08
N ILE A 177 11.24 -7.76 -0.69
CA ILE A 177 10.97 -6.37 -1.01
C ILE A 177 11.34 -5.45 0.15
N PHE A 178 11.45 -5.93 1.39
CA PHE A 178 11.76 -5.10 2.56
C PHE A 178 13.25 -4.86 2.79
N LEU A 179 13.61 -3.68 3.27
CA LEU A 179 14.96 -3.35 3.68
C LEU A 179 15.11 -3.59 5.18
N PHE A 180 15.97 -4.54 5.53
CA PHE A 180 16.33 -4.89 6.92
C PHE A 180 17.72 -4.36 7.32
N GLU A 181 18.47 -3.81 6.36
CA GLU A 181 19.81 -3.27 6.55
C GLU A 181 19.98 -1.95 5.81
N ARG A 182 21.00 -1.17 6.20
CA ARG A 182 21.28 0.16 5.66
C ARG A 182 21.45 0.08 4.14
N PRO A 183 20.66 0.81 3.33
CA PRO A 183 20.82 0.78 1.90
C PRO A 183 22.12 1.48 1.51
N ILE A 184 23.12 0.68 1.16
CA ILE A 184 24.36 1.10 0.52
C ILE A 184 24.20 0.80 -0.97
N TRP A 185 24.79 1.62 -1.85
CA TRP A 185 24.74 1.43 -3.31
C TRP A 185 25.53 0.20 -3.75
N GLU A 186 24.98 -0.97 -3.46
CA GLU A 186 25.54 -2.27 -3.85
C GLU A 186 24.73 -2.88 -5.00
N PRO A 187 25.36 -3.71 -5.84
CA PRO A 187 24.69 -4.37 -6.96
C PRO A 187 23.42 -5.14 -6.53
N PHE A 188 23.45 -5.75 -5.35
CA PHE A 188 22.32 -6.50 -4.80
C PHE A 188 21.09 -5.61 -4.54
N LEU A 189 21.31 -4.43 -3.94
CA LEU A 189 20.25 -3.46 -3.69
C LEU A 189 19.64 -2.96 -5.00
N MET A 190 20.48 -2.67 -6.00
CA MET A 190 20.02 -2.25 -7.33
C MET A 190 19.13 -3.29 -7.98
N THR A 191 19.52 -4.56 -7.95
CA THR A 191 18.71 -5.67 -8.48
C THR A 191 17.34 -5.74 -7.78
N LYS A 192 17.31 -5.58 -6.46
CA LYS A 192 16.07 -5.57 -5.67
C LYS A 192 15.12 -4.43 -6.09
N PHE A 193 15.64 -3.22 -6.27
CA PHE A 193 14.83 -2.08 -6.73
C PHE A 193 14.32 -2.28 -8.16
N ILE A 194 15.16 -2.77 -9.07
CA ILE A 194 14.77 -3.05 -10.46
C ILE A 194 13.64 -4.10 -10.48
N LEU A 195 13.81 -5.19 -9.73
CA LEU A 195 12.83 -6.26 -9.68
C LEU A 195 11.51 -5.81 -9.05
N LEU A 196 11.57 -5.00 -8.01
CA LEU A 196 10.39 -4.38 -7.41
C LEU A 196 9.66 -3.47 -8.41
N MET A 197 10.39 -2.63 -9.14
CA MET A 197 9.81 -1.75 -10.17
C MET A 197 9.18 -2.55 -11.33
N ILE A 198 9.84 -3.61 -11.80
CA ILE A 198 9.27 -4.51 -12.82
C ILE A 198 7.98 -5.15 -12.29
N THR A 199 7.99 -5.62 -11.04
CA THR A 199 6.83 -6.25 -10.42
C THR A 199 5.66 -5.28 -10.31
N VAL A 200 5.90 -4.05 -9.83
CA VAL A 200 4.91 -2.97 -9.80
C VAL A 200 4.33 -2.71 -11.19
N PHE A 201 5.17 -2.64 -12.21
CA PHE A 201 4.73 -2.42 -13.59
C PHE A 201 3.85 -3.56 -14.10
N VAL A 202 4.23 -4.82 -13.84
CA VAL A 202 3.43 -5.99 -14.22
C VAL A 202 2.09 -5.99 -13.50
N LEU A 203 2.06 -5.77 -12.18
CA LEU A 203 0.83 -5.69 -11.39
C LEU A 203 -0.10 -4.57 -11.87
N MET A 204 0.48 -3.41 -12.22
CA MET A 204 -0.25 -2.31 -12.82
C MET A 204 -0.93 -2.74 -14.12
N VAL A 205 -0.17 -3.32 -15.06
CA VAL A 205 -0.72 -3.79 -16.35
C VAL A 205 -1.84 -4.80 -16.13
N VAL A 206 -1.63 -5.79 -15.26
CA VAL A 206 -2.66 -6.80 -14.94
C VAL A 206 -3.92 -6.14 -14.38
N THR A 207 -3.77 -5.27 -13.38
CA THR A 207 -4.90 -4.54 -12.77
C THR A 207 -5.70 -3.78 -13.84
N PHE A 208 -5.03 -2.99 -14.69
CA PHE A 208 -5.69 -2.20 -15.72
C PHE A 208 -6.38 -3.06 -16.78
N VAL A 209 -5.76 -4.16 -17.22
CA VAL A 209 -6.35 -5.07 -18.21
C VAL A 209 -7.62 -5.71 -17.66
N TYR A 210 -7.60 -6.20 -16.42
CA TYR A 210 -8.76 -6.88 -15.82
C TYR A 210 -9.89 -5.90 -15.49
N ILE A 211 -9.59 -4.72 -14.95
CA ILE A 211 -10.62 -3.68 -14.71
C ILE A 211 -11.28 -3.25 -16.02
N ARG A 212 -10.51 -3.09 -17.11
CA ARG A 212 -11.09 -2.76 -18.43
C ARG A 212 -11.89 -3.90 -19.04
N ARG A 213 -11.53 -5.16 -18.78
CA ARG A 213 -12.32 -6.32 -19.20
C ARG A 213 -13.65 -6.38 -18.46
N ALA A 214 -13.68 -6.04 -17.18
CA ALA A 214 -14.91 -6.01 -16.39
C ALA A 214 -15.97 -5.02 -16.90
N ASP A 215 -15.54 -3.95 -17.59
CA ASP A 215 -16.41 -2.95 -18.22
C ASP A 215 -17.00 -3.40 -19.58
N ARG A 216 -16.38 -4.40 -20.22
CA ARG A 216 -16.91 -4.96 -21.48
C ARG A 216 -18.02 -5.95 -21.12
N LYS A 217 -19.28 -5.54 -21.32
CA LYS A 217 -20.46 -6.41 -21.17
C LYS A 217 -20.20 -7.78 -21.84
N PRO A 218 -20.63 -8.91 -21.24
CA PRO A 218 -20.88 -10.10 -22.04
C PRO A 218 -21.95 -9.72 -23.08
N GLN A 219 -21.62 -9.89 -24.36
CA GLN A 219 -22.59 -9.78 -25.45
C GLN A 219 -23.56 -10.95 -25.37
#